data_AF-A0A0M9EFT3-F1
#
_entry.id   AF-A0A0M9EFT3-F1
#
_cell.length_a   1.000
_cell.length_b   1.000
_cell.length_c   1.000
_cell.angle_alpha   90.00
_cell.angle_beta   90.00
_cell.angle_gamma   90.00
#
_symmetry.space_group_name_H-M   'P 1'
#
loop_
_entity.id
_entity.type
_entity.pdbx_description
1 polymer ?
#
loop_
_entity_poly.entity_id
_entity_poly.type
_entity_poly.pdbx_seq_one_letter_code
_entity_poly.pdbx_strand_id
1 'polypeptide(L)'
;MNRLLPVIAALAAVGLSGCAGLGTINRAATPTDLFTLTPKSTFASNLPRLRQQIVIEEPTATAAVDTDQIAVHPTPLQVEYLPRVRWVDRAPLIVQALMIESFENSGKVAAVGRSTVGLRPDYTIVTDVREFQANLPAADVEDAPLEIHVRLNLKIIDSFSDHIIGSNSFGEQVVAQSDEMIDVAAAFDTALGRAMRKSVEWSVRKIHAHAQANPRPTLQ
;
A
#
# COMPACT_ATOMS: atom_id res chain seq x y z
N MET A 1 17.89 -65.00 -58.14
CA MET A 1 19.21 -64.46 -57.77
C MET A 1 19.00 -63.07 -57.18
N ASN A 2 19.57 -62.84 -56.00
CA ASN A 2 19.81 -61.58 -55.28
C ASN A 2 18.58 -60.73 -54.90
N ARG A 3 18.15 -60.65 -53.62
CA ARG A 3 18.81 -60.20 -52.36
C ARG A 3 19.08 -58.69 -52.27
N LEU A 4 18.72 -58.15 -51.10
CA LEU A 4 19.11 -56.87 -50.47
C LEU A 4 18.26 -55.66 -50.93
N LEU A 5 17.59 -54.86 -50.09
CA LEU A 5 17.78 -54.50 -48.68
C LEU A 5 16.44 -54.09 -48.00
N PRO A 6 16.16 -54.53 -46.76
CA PRO A 6 15.10 -54.01 -45.91
C PRO A 6 15.67 -53.36 -44.63
N VAL A 7 16.08 -52.07 -44.64
CA VAL A 7 16.55 -51.41 -43.39
C VAL A 7 16.28 -49.89 -43.34
N ILE A 8 15.12 -49.41 -43.79
CA ILE A 8 14.75 -47.98 -43.58
C ILE A 8 13.31 -47.85 -43.06
N ALA A 9 12.94 -48.66 -42.07
CA ALA A 9 11.58 -48.63 -41.52
C ALA A 9 11.50 -48.75 -39.99
N ALA A 10 12.56 -48.37 -39.25
CA ALA A 10 12.60 -48.57 -37.80
C ALA A 10 13.18 -47.38 -37.00
N LEU A 11 12.94 -46.14 -37.43
CA LEU A 11 13.41 -44.96 -36.68
C LEU A 11 12.43 -43.77 -36.68
N ALA A 12 11.13 -44.04 -36.55
CA ALA A 12 10.10 -42.98 -36.53
C ALA A 12 8.99 -43.24 -35.49
N ALA A 13 9.33 -43.73 -34.29
CA ALA A 13 8.34 -44.03 -33.25
C ALA A 13 8.77 -43.62 -31.84
N VAL A 14 9.49 -42.51 -31.69
CA VAL A 14 9.74 -41.91 -30.37
C VAL A 14 9.51 -40.41 -30.47
N GLY A 15 8.41 -39.92 -29.89
CA GLY A 15 8.25 -38.50 -29.64
C GLY A 15 6.81 -38.01 -29.73
N LEU A 16 5.91 -38.48 -28.88
CA LEU A 16 4.62 -37.79 -28.62
C LEU A 16 4.02 -38.07 -27.23
N SER A 17 4.83 -38.36 -26.22
CA SER A 17 4.39 -38.44 -24.81
C SER A 17 4.73 -37.16 -24.04
N GLY A 18 4.43 -35.99 -24.62
CA GLY A 18 4.86 -34.68 -24.11
C GLY A 18 3.76 -33.69 -23.72
N CYS A 19 2.48 -34.05 -23.75
CA CYS A 19 1.37 -33.11 -23.46
C CYS A 19 0.64 -33.35 -22.13
N ALA A 20 1.03 -34.36 -21.34
CA ALA A 20 0.35 -34.67 -20.07
C ALA A 20 0.70 -33.73 -18.90
N GLY A 21 1.70 -32.84 -19.06
CA GLY A 21 2.18 -31.95 -18.00
C GLY A 21 1.43 -30.62 -17.83
N LEU A 22 0.59 -30.22 -18.80
CA LEU A 22 -0.15 -28.95 -18.72
C LEU A 22 -1.49 -29.06 -17.98
N GLY A 23 -2.02 -30.27 -17.81
CA GLY A 23 -3.25 -30.52 -17.04
C GLY A 23 -3.05 -30.61 -15.52
N THR A 24 -1.80 -30.77 -15.06
CA THR A 24 -1.45 -30.90 -13.63
C THR A 24 -1.10 -29.58 -12.96
N ILE A 25 -0.83 -28.52 -13.74
CA ILE A 25 -0.58 -27.16 -13.19
C ILE A 25 -1.87 -26.53 -12.64
N ASN A 26 -3.04 -27.00 -13.09
CA ASN A 26 -4.33 -26.40 -12.76
C ASN A 26 -5.03 -27.01 -11.53
N ARG A 27 -4.36 -27.86 -10.74
CA ARG A 27 -5.01 -28.67 -9.67
C ARG A 27 -4.52 -28.43 -8.25
N ALA A 28 -3.76 -27.36 -7.96
CA ALA A 28 -3.25 -27.14 -6.59
C ALA A 28 -3.14 -25.68 -6.12
N ALA A 29 -3.65 -24.70 -6.86
CA ALA A 29 -3.76 -23.33 -6.38
C ALA A 29 -5.24 -22.96 -6.30
N THR A 30 -5.84 -23.04 -5.11
CA THR A 30 -7.11 -22.37 -4.85
C THR A 30 -6.89 -20.89 -5.16
N PRO A 31 -7.68 -20.24 -6.04
CA PRO A 31 -7.48 -18.84 -6.38
C PRO A 31 -7.47 -17.97 -5.13
N THR A 32 -6.48 -17.09 -5.03
CA THR A 32 -6.42 -16.05 -4.01
C THR A 32 -6.81 -14.74 -4.67
N ASP A 33 -7.82 -14.07 -4.12
CA ASP A 33 -8.27 -12.78 -4.64
C ASP A 33 -7.33 -11.68 -4.16
N LEU A 34 -6.89 -10.83 -5.09
CA LEU A 34 -5.98 -9.72 -4.82
C LEU A 34 -6.73 -8.40 -4.85
N PHE A 35 -6.55 -7.60 -3.80
CA PHE A 35 -7.17 -6.29 -3.66
C PHE A 35 -6.12 -5.18 -3.66
N THR A 36 -6.46 -4.09 -4.33
CA THR A 36 -5.69 -2.85 -4.32
C THR A 36 -6.53 -1.73 -3.73
N LEU A 37 -5.87 -0.67 -3.31
CA LEU A 37 -6.49 0.55 -2.79
C LEU A 37 -6.12 1.71 -3.71
N THR A 38 -6.87 2.81 -3.61
CA THR A 38 -6.75 3.94 -4.52
C THR A 38 -6.10 5.15 -3.86
N PRO A 39 -5.35 5.96 -4.61
CA PRO A 39 -4.73 7.17 -4.10
C PRO A 39 -5.79 8.25 -3.86
N LYS A 40 -5.50 9.18 -2.95
CA LYS A 40 -6.38 10.32 -2.74
C LYS A 40 -6.15 11.41 -3.77
N SER A 41 -7.22 11.88 -4.42
CA SER A 41 -7.16 12.92 -5.45
C SER A 41 -7.89 14.22 -5.12
N THR A 42 -8.65 14.28 -4.02
CA THR A 42 -9.41 15.49 -3.64
C THR A 42 -8.84 16.14 -2.39
N PHE A 43 -8.45 17.41 -2.48
CA PHE A 43 -7.83 18.17 -1.41
C PHE A 43 -8.43 19.57 -1.29
N ALA A 44 -8.18 20.26 -0.17
CA ALA A 44 -8.58 21.64 0.01
C ALA A 44 -7.97 22.56 -1.07
N SER A 45 -8.81 23.37 -1.72
CA SER A 45 -8.39 24.28 -2.80
C SER A 45 -7.37 25.33 -2.34
N ASN A 46 -7.47 25.76 -1.08
CA ASN A 46 -6.63 26.77 -0.44
C ASN A 46 -5.29 26.25 0.11
N LEU A 47 -4.87 25.03 -0.23
CA LEU A 47 -3.54 24.56 0.14
C LEU A 47 -2.46 25.44 -0.49
N PRO A 48 -1.43 25.85 0.28
CA PRO A 48 -0.30 26.58 -0.27
C PRO A 48 0.52 25.71 -1.22
N ARG A 49 1.26 26.34 -2.13
CA ARG A 49 2.22 25.64 -3.00
C ARG A 49 3.60 25.59 -2.33
N LEU A 50 4.21 24.42 -2.35
CA LEU A 50 5.56 24.15 -1.91
C LEU A 50 6.50 24.17 -3.11
N ARG A 51 7.69 24.74 -2.92
CA ARG A 51 8.79 24.66 -3.91
C ARG A 51 9.76 23.53 -3.57
N GLN A 52 9.54 22.89 -2.43
CA GLN A 52 10.44 21.92 -1.84
C GLN A 52 10.19 20.51 -2.36
N GLN A 53 11.27 19.74 -2.41
CA GLN A 53 11.29 18.32 -2.73
C GLN A 53 11.00 17.51 -1.47
N ILE A 54 10.10 16.55 -1.57
CA ILE A 54 9.69 15.70 -0.45
C ILE A 54 10.08 14.25 -0.75
N VAL A 55 10.70 13.58 0.21
CA VAL A 55 10.85 12.12 0.18
C VAL A 55 9.89 11.50 1.17
N ILE A 56 9.25 10.40 0.77
CA ILE A 56 8.45 9.56 1.66
C ILE A 56 9.21 8.26 1.86
N GLU A 57 9.66 8.02 3.10
CA GLU A 57 10.30 6.75 3.45
C GLU A 57 9.29 5.61 3.45
N GLU A 58 9.78 4.37 3.34
CA GLU A 58 8.93 3.19 3.53
C GLU A 58 8.31 3.26 4.94
N PRO A 59 6.98 3.22 5.06
CA PRO A 59 6.33 3.24 6.35
C PRO A 59 6.77 2.06 7.22
N THR A 60 6.94 2.28 8.52
CA THR A 60 7.09 1.17 9.47
C THR A 60 5.72 0.60 9.83
N ALA A 61 5.68 -0.67 10.22
CA ALA A 61 4.48 -1.29 10.77
C ALA A 61 4.85 -2.46 11.71
N THR A 62 3.87 -2.96 12.45
CA THR A 62 4.04 -4.23 13.18
C THR A 62 4.05 -5.40 12.20
N ALA A 63 4.59 -6.56 12.58
CA ALA A 63 4.57 -7.75 11.73
C ALA A 63 3.14 -8.22 11.36
N ALA A 64 2.14 -7.85 12.16
CA ALA A 64 0.73 -8.12 11.87
C ALA A 64 0.20 -7.32 10.67
N VAL A 65 0.77 -6.14 10.42
CA VAL A 65 0.38 -5.24 9.32
C VAL A 65 1.40 -5.26 8.18
N ASP A 66 2.66 -5.56 8.46
CA ASP A 66 3.74 -5.71 7.47
C ASP A 66 3.66 -7.06 6.73
N THR A 67 2.53 -7.27 6.07
CA THR A 67 2.19 -8.47 5.31
C THR A 67 1.23 -8.08 4.19
N ASP A 68 1.08 -8.96 3.20
CA ASP A 68 0.05 -8.86 2.16
C ASP A 68 -1.28 -9.49 2.60
N GLN A 69 -1.35 -10.05 3.81
CA GLN A 69 -2.59 -10.61 4.37
C GLN A 69 -3.48 -9.51 4.96
N ILE A 70 -4.79 -9.71 4.89
CA ILE A 70 -5.76 -8.76 5.45
C ILE A 70 -5.99 -9.11 6.91
N ALA A 71 -5.44 -8.29 7.80
CA ALA A 71 -5.52 -8.49 9.25
C ALA A 71 -6.93 -8.22 9.79
N VAL A 72 -7.39 -9.11 10.67
CA VAL A 72 -8.64 -9.00 11.43
C VAL A 72 -8.29 -9.14 12.90
N HIS A 73 -8.91 -8.31 13.73
CA HIS A 73 -8.78 -8.38 15.18
C HIS A 73 -10.13 -8.82 15.77
N PRO A 74 -10.31 -10.12 16.06
CA PRO A 74 -11.52 -10.60 16.73
C PRO A 74 -11.66 -10.05 18.14
N THR A 75 -10.52 -9.84 18.81
CA THR A 75 -10.43 -9.15 20.09
C THR A 75 -9.25 -8.18 20.05
N PRO A 76 -9.13 -7.23 21.00
CA PRO A 76 -7.98 -6.34 21.07
C PRO A 76 -6.61 -7.04 21.24
N LEU A 77 -6.60 -8.33 21.60
CA LEU A 77 -5.40 -9.11 21.91
C LEU A 77 -5.11 -10.22 20.90
N GLN A 78 -5.95 -10.37 19.87
CA GLN A 78 -5.86 -11.45 18.89
C GLN A 78 -5.79 -10.87 17.49
N VAL A 79 -4.92 -11.46 16.67
CA VAL A 79 -4.78 -11.13 15.25
C VAL A 79 -5.01 -12.40 14.45
N GLU A 80 -5.91 -12.32 13.50
CA GLU A 80 -6.18 -13.33 12.48
C GLU A 80 -6.05 -12.72 11.09
N TYR A 81 -6.07 -13.55 10.06
CA TYR A 81 -6.01 -13.11 8.68
C TYR A 81 -7.15 -13.72 7.88
N LEU A 82 -7.78 -12.92 7.04
CA LEU A 82 -8.82 -13.43 6.15
C LEU A 82 -8.24 -14.48 5.18
N PRO A 83 -8.87 -15.66 5.05
CA PRO A 83 -8.37 -16.71 4.18
C PRO A 83 -8.67 -16.40 2.71
N ARG A 84 -7.74 -16.79 1.82
CA ARG A 84 -7.90 -16.72 0.35
C ARG A 84 -8.08 -15.31 -0.23
N VAL A 85 -7.78 -14.27 0.54
CA VAL A 85 -7.77 -12.88 0.09
C VAL A 85 -6.47 -12.23 0.54
N ARG A 86 -5.90 -11.37 -0.31
CA ARG A 86 -4.66 -10.65 -0.02
C ARG A 86 -4.69 -9.26 -0.62
N TRP A 87 -3.92 -8.38 -0.03
CA TRP A 87 -3.44 -7.19 -0.68
C TRP A 87 -2.50 -7.52 -1.83
N VAL A 88 -2.41 -6.63 -2.82
CA VAL A 88 -1.49 -6.79 -3.96
C VAL A 88 0.00 -6.71 -3.57
N ASP A 89 0.31 -6.15 -2.41
CA ASP A 89 1.65 -6.03 -1.83
C ASP A 89 1.51 -5.88 -0.30
N ARG A 90 2.63 -5.82 0.44
CA ARG A 90 2.63 -5.55 1.88
C ARG A 90 1.99 -4.19 2.16
N ALA A 91 1.17 -4.10 3.22
CA ALA A 91 0.45 -2.86 3.53
C ALA A 91 1.33 -1.60 3.62
N PRO A 92 2.55 -1.63 4.21
CA PRO A 92 3.44 -0.47 4.20
C PRO A 92 3.82 0.02 2.80
N LEU A 93 4.06 -0.88 1.86
CA LEU A 93 4.42 -0.54 0.48
C LEU A 93 3.25 0.06 -0.28
N ILE A 94 2.03 -0.46 -0.06
CA ILE A 94 0.79 0.14 -0.57
C ILE A 94 0.63 1.56 -0.03
N VAL A 95 0.73 1.74 1.30
CA VAL A 95 0.59 3.06 1.93
C VAL A 95 1.64 4.04 1.41
N GLN A 96 2.89 3.61 1.19
CA GLN A 96 3.93 4.46 0.62
C GLN A 96 3.55 4.93 -0.78
N ALA A 97 3.21 4.00 -1.67
CA ALA A 97 2.88 4.30 -3.05
C ALA A 97 1.70 5.27 -3.14
N LEU A 98 0.62 4.98 -2.40
CA LEU A 98 -0.58 5.80 -2.39
C LEU A 98 -0.34 7.16 -1.74
N MET A 99 0.55 7.28 -0.76
CA MET A 99 0.88 8.57 -0.15
C MET A 99 1.66 9.44 -1.15
N ILE A 100 2.64 8.87 -1.87
CA ILE A 100 3.38 9.58 -2.93
C ILE A 100 2.40 10.10 -3.98
N GLU A 101 1.57 9.22 -4.53
CA GLU A 101 0.60 9.58 -5.56
C GLU A 101 -0.45 10.59 -5.04
N SER A 102 -0.82 10.52 -3.76
CA SER A 102 -1.69 11.52 -3.12
C SER A 102 -1.03 12.90 -3.04
N PHE A 103 0.27 12.97 -2.74
CA PHE A 103 1.02 14.23 -2.79
C PHE A 103 1.11 14.76 -4.22
N GLU A 104 1.36 13.92 -5.22
CA GLU A 104 1.36 14.29 -6.64
C GLU A 104 0.00 14.84 -7.07
N ASN A 105 -1.08 14.10 -6.77
CA ASN A 105 -2.46 14.47 -7.09
C ASN A 105 -2.91 15.76 -6.41
N SER A 106 -2.27 16.17 -5.30
CA SER A 106 -2.56 17.47 -4.69
C SER A 106 -2.19 18.65 -5.61
N GLY A 107 -1.18 18.47 -6.48
CA GLY A 107 -0.63 19.55 -7.32
C GLY A 107 -0.01 20.69 -6.51
N LYS A 108 0.35 20.45 -5.24
CA LYS A 108 0.87 21.46 -4.31
C LYS A 108 2.34 21.30 -3.98
N VAL A 109 3.00 20.25 -4.44
CA VAL A 109 4.42 19.97 -4.21
C VAL A 109 5.21 20.07 -5.51
N ALA A 110 6.45 20.54 -5.44
CA ALA A 110 7.30 20.65 -6.63
C ALA A 110 7.78 19.27 -7.12
N ALA A 111 8.15 18.41 -6.17
CA ALA A 111 8.49 17.02 -6.42
C ALA A 111 8.25 16.20 -5.15
N VAL A 112 7.82 14.96 -5.33
CA VAL A 112 7.71 13.97 -4.27
C VAL A 112 8.18 12.62 -4.81
N GLY A 113 8.77 11.78 -3.96
CA GLY A 113 9.20 10.45 -4.39
C GLY A 113 9.75 9.59 -3.27
N ARG A 114 10.34 8.45 -3.65
CA ARG A 114 11.03 7.53 -2.76
C ARG A 114 12.51 7.92 -2.64
N SER A 115 13.15 7.57 -1.53
CA SER A 115 14.58 7.78 -1.30
C SER A 115 15.45 7.09 -2.37
N THR A 116 15.01 5.93 -2.89
CA THR A 116 15.72 5.13 -3.90
C THR A 116 15.88 5.80 -5.27
N VAL A 117 15.13 6.86 -5.56
CA VAL A 117 15.18 7.57 -6.86
C VAL A 117 16.32 8.61 -6.90
N GLY A 118 17.10 8.76 -5.82
CA GLY A 118 18.22 9.69 -5.75
C GLY A 118 17.81 11.16 -5.65
N LEU A 119 16.55 11.42 -5.31
CA LEU A 119 16.05 12.76 -5.00
C LEU A 119 16.77 13.29 -3.75
N ARG A 120 17.21 14.55 -3.75
CA ARG A 120 17.76 15.20 -2.56
C ARG A 120 16.62 15.90 -1.82
N PRO A 121 16.01 15.30 -0.79
CA PRO A 121 14.85 15.90 -0.13
C PRO A 121 15.21 17.23 0.50
N ASP A 122 14.28 18.16 0.42
CA ASP A 122 14.22 19.25 1.38
C ASP A 122 13.58 18.76 2.69
N TYR A 123 12.52 17.94 2.59
CA TYR A 123 11.88 17.32 3.74
C TYR A 123 11.70 15.83 3.52
N THR A 124 11.84 15.08 4.61
CA THR A 124 11.56 13.65 4.65
C THR A 124 10.32 13.40 5.51
N ILE A 125 9.36 12.66 4.98
CA ILE A 125 8.19 12.19 5.71
C ILE A 125 8.43 10.74 6.10
N VAL A 126 8.44 10.48 7.40
CA VAL A 126 8.49 9.15 7.98
C VAL A 126 7.10 8.81 8.49
N THR A 127 6.58 7.67 8.06
CA THR A 127 5.24 7.20 8.41
C THR A 127 5.33 5.90 9.20
N ASP A 128 4.43 5.73 10.14
CA ASP A 128 4.26 4.50 10.90
C ASP A 128 2.79 4.10 10.87
N VAL A 129 2.50 2.93 10.30
CA VAL A 129 1.16 2.38 10.13
C VAL A 129 0.77 1.67 11.42
N ARG A 130 0.04 2.39 12.27
CA ARG A 130 -0.36 1.92 13.60
C ARG A 130 -1.55 0.98 13.56
N GLU A 131 -2.51 1.30 12.70
CA GLU A 131 -3.71 0.51 12.49
C GLU A 131 -3.92 0.39 10.99
N PHE A 132 -4.15 -0.83 10.54
CA PHE A 132 -4.54 -1.20 9.19
C PHE A 132 -5.20 -2.59 9.25
N GLN A 133 -6.34 -2.65 9.92
CA GLN A 133 -7.03 -3.91 10.22
C GLN A 133 -8.55 -3.75 10.17
N ALA A 134 -9.24 -4.86 10.01
CA ALA A 134 -10.64 -4.98 10.35
C ALA A 134 -10.79 -5.39 11.83
N ASN A 135 -11.87 -4.95 12.48
CA ASN A 135 -12.26 -5.40 13.81
C ASN A 135 -13.67 -5.98 13.74
N LEU A 136 -13.91 -7.01 14.54
CA LEU A 136 -15.28 -7.44 14.80
C LEU A 136 -15.98 -6.38 15.68
N PRO A 137 -17.24 -6.00 15.37
CA PRO A 137 -18.02 -5.12 16.23
C PRO A 137 -18.20 -5.72 17.63
N ALA A 138 -18.63 -4.89 18.58
CA ALA A 138 -18.94 -5.37 19.92
C ALA A 138 -19.96 -6.53 19.88
N ALA A 139 -19.77 -7.49 20.80
CA ALA A 139 -20.36 -8.83 20.78
C ALA A 139 -21.89 -8.92 20.95
N ASP A 140 -22.61 -7.80 20.88
CA ASP A 140 -24.05 -7.69 21.11
C ASP A 140 -24.89 -7.70 19.82
N VAL A 141 -24.26 -7.79 18.65
CA VAL A 141 -24.96 -7.85 17.36
C VAL A 141 -24.45 -9.05 16.54
N GLU A 142 -25.34 -10.03 16.33
CA GLU A 142 -25.11 -11.16 15.42
C GLU A 142 -25.00 -10.63 13.98
N ASP A 143 -24.05 -11.14 13.19
CA ASP A 143 -23.78 -10.72 11.81
C ASP A 143 -23.44 -9.22 11.63
N ALA A 144 -22.82 -8.61 12.64
CA ALA A 144 -22.41 -7.21 12.56
C ALA A 144 -21.23 -7.03 11.57
N PRO A 145 -21.33 -6.09 10.62
CA PRO A 145 -20.31 -5.92 9.58
C PRO A 145 -18.99 -5.44 10.16
N LEU A 146 -17.88 -5.90 9.58
CA LEU A 146 -16.52 -5.54 10.02
C LEU A 146 -16.30 -4.01 10.09
N GLU A 147 -15.63 -3.56 11.15
CA GLU A 147 -15.21 -2.17 11.32
C GLU A 147 -13.73 -1.99 10.96
N ILE A 148 -13.45 -1.21 9.94
CA ILE A 148 -12.09 -1.00 9.43
C ILE A 148 -11.44 0.17 10.14
N HIS A 149 -10.25 -0.07 10.70
CA HIS A 149 -9.45 0.93 11.40
C HIS A 149 -8.15 1.17 10.64
N VAL A 150 -7.93 2.43 10.26
CA VAL A 150 -6.68 2.88 9.64
C VAL A 150 -6.12 4.03 10.45
N ARG A 151 -4.85 3.93 10.87
CA ARG A 151 -4.14 5.00 11.57
C ARG A 151 -2.71 5.14 11.10
N LEU A 152 -2.38 6.34 10.63
CA LEU A 152 -1.06 6.73 10.17
C LEU A 152 -0.45 7.76 11.13
N ASN A 153 0.73 7.46 11.65
CA ASN A 153 1.53 8.42 12.41
C ASN A 153 2.63 8.99 11.53
N LEU A 154 2.61 10.30 11.29
CA LEU A 154 3.58 10.96 10.43
C LEU A 154 4.52 11.84 11.25
N LYS A 155 5.79 11.82 10.86
CA LYS A 155 6.82 12.77 11.27
C LYS A 155 7.38 13.44 10.03
N ILE A 156 7.58 14.75 10.11
CA ILE A 156 8.25 15.53 9.05
C ILE A 156 9.60 15.97 9.57
N ILE A 157 10.64 15.60 8.85
CA ILE A 157 12.04 15.91 9.16
C ILE A 157 12.51 16.94 8.15
N ASP A 158 13.12 18.02 8.62
CA ASP A 158 13.86 18.95 7.78
C ASP A 158 15.23 18.35 7.44
N SER A 159 15.43 17.95 6.18
CA SER A 159 16.65 17.23 5.75
C SER A 159 17.91 18.11 5.75
N PHE A 160 17.79 19.40 6.01
CA PHE A 160 18.94 20.30 6.18
C PHE A 160 19.47 20.30 7.62
N SER A 161 18.57 20.35 8.60
CA SER A 161 18.93 20.40 10.03
C SER A 161 18.81 19.05 10.75
N ASP A 162 18.25 18.03 10.09
CA ASP A 162 17.91 16.72 10.68
C ASP A 162 16.97 16.80 11.89
N HIS A 163 16.16 17.86 12.00
CA HIS A 163 15.20 18.03 13.07
C HIS A 163 13.77 17.66 12.64
N ILE A 164 13.02 17.06 13.57
CA ILE A 164 11.58 16.83 13.40
C ILE A 164 10.86 18.18 13.57
N ILE A 165 10.25 18.66 12.49
CA ILE A 165 9.50 19.92 12.50
C ILE A 165 8.04 19.72 12.89
N GLY A 166 7.52 18.49 12.79
CA GLY A 166 6.16 18.14 13.17
C GLY A 166 5.94 16.64 13.30
N SER A 167 5.04 16.26 14.21
CA SER A 167 4.58 14.89 14.42
C SER A 167 3.07 14.92 14.64
N ASN A 168 2.30 14.09 13.94
CA ASN A 168 0.85 14.03 14.11
C ASN A 168 0.30 12.64 13.74
N SER A 169 -0.91 12.34 14.19
CA SER A 169 -1.62 11.08 13.93
C SER A 169 -2.93 11.32 13.18
N PHE A 170 -3.22 10.47 12.20
CA PHE A 170 -4.41 10.54 11.37
C PHE A 170 -5.08 9.17 11.38
N GLY A 171 -6.22 9.08 12.07
CA GLY A 171 -7.00 7.85 12.23
C GLY A 171 -8.41 7.99 11.68
N GLU A 172 -8.91 6.92 11.08
CA GLU A 172 -10.27 6.80 10.56
C GLU A 172 -10.84 5.41 10.88
N GLN A 173 -12.13 5.38 11.17
CA GLN A 173 -12.91 4.17 11.38
C GLN A 173 -14.07 4.17 10.41
N VAL A 174 -14.24 3.06 9.67
CA VAL A 174 -15.29 2.91 8.65
C VAL A 174 -15.88 1.52 8.77
N VAL A 175 -17.18 1.44 9.00
CA VAL A 175 -17.93 0.19 8.99
C VAL A 175 -18.14 -0.25 7.54
N ALA A 176 -17.84 -1.51 7.24
CA ALA A 176 -18.10 -2.11 5.93
C ALA A 176 -19.61 -2.22 5.67
N GLN A 177 -20.02 -2.19 4.40
CA GLN A 177 -21.45 -2.31 4.07
C GLN A 177 -21.98 -3.73 4.30
N SER A 178 -21.11 -4.72 4.15
CA SER A 178 -21.33 -6.13 4.45
C SER A 178 -19.99 -6.81 4.74
N ASP A 179 -20.02 -8.10 5.03
CA ASP A 179 -18.82 -8.93 5.21
C ASP A 179 -18.23 -9.45 3.88
N GLU A 180 -18.83 -9.08 2.75
CA GLU A 180 -18.25 -9.38 1.43
C GLU A 180 -16.93 -8.62 1.26
N MET A 181 -15.91 -9.30 0.74
CA MET A 181 -14.56 -8.75 0.68
C MET A 181 -14.46 -7.45 -0.14
N ILE A 182 -15.32 -7.28 -1.15
CA ILE A 182 -15.35 -6.04 -1.93
C ILE A 182 -15.77 -4.83 -1.08
N ASP A 183 -16.70 -5.02 -0.14
CA ASP A 183 -17.18 -3.97 0.75
C ASP A 183 -16.17 -3.67 1.86
N VAL A 184 -15.50 -4.71 2.36
CA VAL A 184 -14.37 -4.58 3.30
C VAL A 184 -13.24 -3.78 2.65
N ALA A 185 -12.85 -4.11 1.41
CA ALA A 185 -11.82 -3.38 0.67
C ALA A 185 -12.24 -1.92 0.39
N ALA A 186 -13.51 -1.67 0.05
CA ALA A 186 -14.03 -0.33 -0.13
C ALA A 186 -14.03 0.51 1.16
N ALA A 187 -14.26 -0.12 2.32
CA ALA A 187 -14.15 0.52 3.63
C ALA A 187 -12.68 0.87 3.98
N PHE A 188 -11.73 -0.03 3.68
CA PHE A 188 -10.28 0.27 3.75
C PHE A 188 -9.91 1.46 2.86
N ASP A 189 -10.35 1.46 1.60
CA ASP A 189 -10.08 2.55 0.65
C ASP A 189 -10.60 3.89 1.18
N THR A 190 -11.82 3.90 1.70
CA THR A 190 -12.44 5.08 2.30
C THR A 190 -11.68 5.57 3.54
N ALA A 191 -11.34 4.67 4.46
CA ALA A 191 -10.63 5.01 5.69
C ALA A 191 -9.23 5.56 5.38
N LEU A 192 -8.47 4.86 4.53
CA LEU A 192 -7.13 5.27 4.12
C LEU A 192 -7.16 6.59 3.35
N GLY A 193 -8.08 6.75 2.40
CA GLY A 193 -8.21 7.98 1.62
C GLY A 193 -8.53 9.21 2.49
N ARG A 194 -9.37 9.07 3.52
CA ARG A 194 -9.64 10.14 4.49
C ARG A 194 -8.41 10.47 5.34
N ALA A 195 -7.71 9.46 5.85
CA ALA A 195 -6.48 9.63 6.61
C ALA A 195 -5.37 10.31 5.77
N MET A 196 -5.19 9.87 4.51
CA MET A 196 -4.26 10.45 3.55
C MET A 196 -4.59 11.90 3.22
N ARG A 197 -5.87 12.23 3.00
CA ARG A 197 -6.28 13.61 2.77
C ARG A 197 -5.80 14.52 3.91
N LYS A 198 -6.11 14.13 5.15
CA LYS A 198 -5.74 14.91 6.34
C LYS A 198 -4.22 15.01 6.50
N SER A 199 -3.50 13.92 6.26
CA SER A 199 -2.05 13.86 6.43
C SER A 199 -1.29 14.69 5.39
N VAL A 200 -1.71 14.65 4.12
CA VAL A 200 -1.15 15.47 3.03
C VAL A 200 -1.45 16.94 3.26
N GLU A 201 -2.71 17.31 3.57
CA GLU A 201 -3.09 18.70 3.83
C GLU A 201 -2.31 19.30 5.02
N TRP A 202 -2.16 18.54 6.10
CA TRP A 202 -1.35 18.94 7.26
C TRP A 202 0.12 19.10 6.89
N SER A 203 0.70 18.12 6.19
CA SER A 203 2.11 18.14 5.80
C SER A 203 2.43 19.35 4.93
N VAL A 204 1.60 19.62 3.93
CA VAL A 204 1.76 20.77 3.04
C VAL A 204 1.76 22.09 3.83
N ARG A 205 0.78 22.28 4.72
CA ARG A 205 0.72 23.51 5.54
C ARG A 205 1.89 23.63 6.51
N LYS A 206 2.30 22.53 7.14
CA LYS A 206 3.39 22.50 8.11
C LYS A 206 4.73 22.81 7.46
N ILE A 207 5.02 22.18 6.32
CA ILE A 207 6.22 22.43 5.52
C ILE A 207 6.22 23.86 5.00
N HIS A 208 5.08 24.36 4.51
CA HIS A 208 4.99 25.74 4.02
C HIS A 208 5.36 26.76 5.08
N ALA A 209 4.77 26.66 6.27
CA ALA A 209 5.06 27.54 7.39
C ALA A 209 6.53 27.44 7.84
N HIS A 210 7.08 26.21 7.91
CA HIS A 210 8.47 26.01 8.28
C HIS A 210 9.44 26.61 7.25
N ALA A 211 9.20 26.40 5.95
CA ALA A 211 10.04 26.92 4.89
C ALA A 211 10.02 28.45 4.78
N GLN A 212 8.89 29.09 5.13
CA GLN A 212 8.79 30.55 5.21
C GLN A 212 9.59 31.13 6.38
N ALA A 213 9.56 30.46 7.53
CA ALA A 213 10.32 30.86 8.71
C ALA A 213 11.82 30.58 8.58
N ASN A 214 12.21 29.60 7.75
CA ASN A 214 13.58 29.12 7.60
C ASN A 214 13.98 29.10 6.12
N PRO A 215 14.18 30.27 5.48
CA PRO A 215 14.59 30.33 4.08
C PRO A 215 15.98 29.71 3.90
N ARG A 216 16.10 28.81 2.91
CA ARG A 216 17.37 28.16 2.58
C ARG A 216 18.26 29.09 1.75
N PRO A 217 19.58 29.09 1.96
CA PRO A 217 20.50 29.79 1.08
C PRO A 217 20.38 29.21 -0.34
N THR A 218 20.18 30.05 -1.35
CA THR A 218 20.32 29.63 -2.75
C THR A 218 21.78 29.32 -3.01
N LEU A 219 22.08 28.09 -3.44
CA LEU A 219 23.39 27.75 -3.99
C LEU A 219 23.61 28.64 -5.22
N GLN A 220 24.62 29.50 -5.17
CA GLN A 220 25.07 30.33 -6.30
C GLN A 220 25.78 29.45 -7.34
#